data_AF-A0A6J0L8W1-F1
#
_entry.id   AF-A0A6J0L8W1-F1
#
_cell.length_a   1.000
_cell.length_b   1.000
_cell.length_c   1.000
_cell.angle_alpha   90.00
_cell.angle_beta   90.00
_cell.angle_gamma   90.00
#
_symmetry.space_group_name_H-M   'P 1'
#
loop_
_entity.id
_entity.type
_entity.pdbx_description
1 polymer ?
#
loop_
_entity_poly.entity_id
_entity_poly.type
_entity_poly.pdbx_seq_one_letter_code
_entity_poly.pdbx_strand_id
1 'polypeptide(L)'
;MVHCEVGSGITASFWLDNWTSLGPLINLVGERGPHVTGLSIDAVVAAALSDDGWWLNRSRSRNAVISLLRDCLPNAQEIIDSEVDDKYVWYPEGVGGTGIFSSRETWRALHPSPPEVSWHKVVWFEGRIPKHAFIAWVAARDRMVTRDKLLRWGLTVPSSCAMFWA
;
A
#
# COMPACT_ATOMS: atom_id res chain seq x y z
N MET A 1 -1.28 -0.73 7.73
CA MET A 1 -0.01 -1.40 7.44
C MET A 1 0.72 -1.72 8.75
N VAL A 2 1.74 -2.58 8.70
CA VAL A 2 2.56 -2.91 9.86
C VAL A 2 3.68 -1.87 9.97
N HIS A 3 3.89 -1.37 11.18
CA HIS A 3 5.00 -0.50 11.55
C HIS A 3 5.86 -1.20 12.59
N CYS A 4 7.16 -0.93 12.56
CA CYS A 4 8.08 -1.41 13.57
C CYS A 4 8.44 -0.24 14.49
N GLU A 5 8.04 -0.33 15.76
CA GLU A 5 8.52 0.53 16.83
C GLU A 5 9.88 -0.01 17.25
N VAL A 6 10.95 0.70 16.89
CA VAL A 6 12.32 0.27 17.17
C VAL A 6 12.64 0.53 18.63
N GLY A 7 13.07 -0.53 19.30
CA GLY A 7 13.66 -0.50 20.64
C GLY A 7 15.17 -0.66 20.50
N SER A 8 15.67 -1.87 20.68
CA SER A 8 17.09 -2.24 20.56
C SER A 8 17.57 -2.37 19.11
N GLY A 9 16.66 -2.47 18.14
CA GLY A 9 16.95 -2.54 16.70
C GLY A 9 17.53 -3.87 16.23
N ILE A 10 17.54 -4.91 17.07
CA ILE A 10 18.16 -6.21 16.78
C ILE A 10 17.29 -7.09 15.87
N THR A 11 15.98 -6.87 15.84
CA THR A 11 15.04 -7.65 15.00
C THR A 11 14.49 -6.82 13.85
N ALA A 12 14.45 -5.49 13.98
CA ALA A 12 14.00 -4.59 12.94
C ALA A 12 14.97 -4.58 11.76
N SER A 13 14.49 -4.88 10.55
CA SER A 13 15.23 -4.69 9.32
C SER A 13 15.41 -3.20 9.02
N PHE A 14 16.64 -2.78 8.77
CA PHE A 14 16.94 -1.39 8.47
C PHE A 14 16.25 -0.91 7.17
N TRP A 15 16.21 -1.77 6.14
CA TRP A 15 15.76 -1.39 4.80
C TRP A 15 14.29 -1.69 4.54
N LEU A 16 13.79 -2.82 5.06
CA LEU A 16 12.52 -3.40 4.66
C LEU A 16 11.38 -3.03 5.61
N ASP A 17 11.68 -2.81 6.89
CA ASP A 17 10.65 -2.48 7.86
C ASP A 17 10.32 -0.99 7.86
N ASN A 18 9.06 -0.68 8.15
CA ASN A 18 8.58 0.69 8.27
C ASN A 18 8.77 1.19 9.71
N TRP A 19 9.99 1.64 10.02
CA TRP A 19 10.35 2.14 11.35
C TRP A 19 10.61 3.64 11.43
N THR A 20 10.79 4.34 10.29
CA THR A 20 11.08 5.78 10.23
C THR A 20 9.84 6.65 9.95
N SER A 21 8.63 6.09 10.03
CA SER A 21 7.35 6.72 9.62
C SER A 21 7.25 7.15 8.14
N LEU A 22 8.34 7.07 7.38
CA LEU A 22 8.43 7.38 5.96
C LEU A 22 8.21 6.16 5.05
N GLY A 23 7.89 5.01 5.64
CA GLY A 23 7.86 3.73 4.94
C GLY A 23 9.21 3.01 4.98
N PRO A 24 9.29 1.84 4.31
CA PRO A 24 10.56 1.12 4.13
C PRO A 24 11.60 2.00 3.43
N LEU A 25 12.77 2.15 4.02
CA LEU A 25 13.85 2.99 3.48
C LEU A 25 14.29 2.54 2.08
N ILE A 26 14.14 1.26 1.75
CA ILE A 26 14.41 0.74 0.40
C ILE A 26 13.55 1.40 -0.67
N ASN A 27 12.32 1.81 -0.35
CA ASN A 27 11.42 2.46 -1.31
C ASN A 27 11.84 3.92 -1.58
N LEU A 28 12.51 4.56 -0.62
CA LEU A 28 13.01 5.93 -0.77
C LEU A 28 14.32 5.96 -1.57
N VAL A 29 15.21 5.01 -1.31
CA VAL A 29 16.56 4.99 -1.87
C VAL A 29 16.65 4.16 -3.16
N GLY A 30 15.72 3.23 -3.36
CA GLY A 30 15.73 2.25 -4.44
C GLY A 30 16.71 1.10 -4.22
N GLU A 31 16.66 0.09 -5.09
CA GLU A 31 17.44 -1.16 -4.98
C GLU A 31 18.96 -0.96 -4.90
N ARG A 32 19.47 0.17 -5.42
CA ARG A 32 20.90 0.50 -5.37
C ARG A 32 21.34 1.10 -4.03
N GLY A 33 20.41 1.46 -3.16
CA GLY A 33 20.69 2.08 -1.87
C GLY A 33 21.68 1.31 -1.00
N PRO A 34 21.40 0.03 -0.69
CA PRO A 34 22.31 -0.82 0.09
C PRO A 34 23.73 -0.86 -0.48
N HIS A 35 23.87 -0.94 -1.81
CA HIS A 35 25.17 -0.94 -2.48
C HIS A 35 25.92 0.40 -2.33
N VAL A 36 25.21 1.53 -2.38
CA VAL A 36 25.79 2.87 -2.25
C VAL A 36 26.20 3.17 -0.81
N THR A 37 25.44 2.70 0.17
CA THR A 37 25.69 2.95 1.59
C THR A 37 26.65 1.93 2.23
N GLY A 38 26.90 0.81 1.56
CA GLY A 38 27.77 -0.26 2.04
C GLY A 38 27.16 -1.09 3.17
N LEU A 39 25.85 -0.99 3.39
CA LEU A 39 25.11 -1.78 4.37
C LEU A 39 24.34 -2.87 3.64
N SER A 40 24.40 -4.12 4.13
CA SER A 40 23.66 -5.25 3.54
C SER A 40 22.16 -4.97 3.50
N ILE A 41 21.45 -5.52 2.51
CA ILE A 41 19.99 -5.44 2.42
C ILE A 41 19.30 -6.14 3.61
N ASP A 42 19.94 -7.19 4.13
CA ASP A 42 19.45 -7.96 5.28
C ASP A 42 19.92 -7.39 6.63
N ALA A 43 20.52 -6.20 6.63
CA ALA A 43 21.00 -5.59 7.85
C ALA A 43 19.84 -5.18 8.76
N VAL A 44 20.01 -5.44 10.05
CA VAL A 44 19.13 -4.95 11.11
C VAL A 44 19.51 -3.52 11.51
N VAL A 45 18.59 -2.81 12.17
CA VAL A 45 18.82 -1.42 12.59
C VAL A 45 20.03 -1.30 13.52
N ALA A 46 20.20 -2.24 14.45
CA ALA A 46 21.36 -2.30 15.35
C ALA A 46 22.70 -2.45 14.60
N ALA A 47 22.73 -3.19 13.49
CA ALA A 47 23.95 -3.36 12.69
C ALA A 47 24.34 -2.08 11.93
N ALA A 48 23.39 -1.16 11.78
CA ALA A 48 23.60 0.16 11.18
C ALA A 48 24.09 1.19 12.22
N LEU A 49 24.08 0.85 13.52
CA LEU A 49 24.53 1.72 14.59
C LEU A 49 26.00 1.49 14.95
N SER A 50 26.63 2.52 15.50
CA SER A 50 27.97 2.53 16.10
C SER A 50 27.88 3.28 17.43
N ASP A 51 28.91 3.18 18.27
CA ASP A 51 28.94 3.82 19.61
C ASP A 51 28.64 5.34 19.57
N ASP A 52 28.97 6.02 18.47
CA ASP A 52 28.75 7.47 18.27
C ASP A 52 27.59 7.79 17.29
N GLY A 53 26.70 6.84 17.04
CA GLY A 53 25.51 7.00 16.19
C GLY A 53 25.53 6.21 14.88
N TRP A 54 24.80 6.67 13.85
CA TRP A 54 24.66 5.93 12.59
C TRP A 54 26.00 5.73 11.87
N TRP A 55 26.21 4.56 11.26
CA TRP A 55 27.41 4.25 10.47
C TRP A 55 27.69 5.29 9.36
N LEU A 56 26.64 5.91 8.83
CA LEU A 56 26.71 6.96 7.81
C LEU A 56 27.36 8.24 8.33
N ASN A 57 27.38 8.52 9.64
CA ASN A 57 27.96 9.75 10.20
C ASN A 57 29.46 9.84 9.93
N ARG A 58 30.15 8.69 9.83
CA ARG A 58 31.58 8.65 9.46
C ARG A 58 31.83 8.91 7.97
N SER A 59 30.82 8.74 7.11
CA SER A 59 30.96 9.00 5.68
C SER A 59 31.10 10.51 5.40
N ARG A 60 31.97 10.91 4.48
CA ARG A 60 32.01 12.29 3.95
C ARG A 60 31.52 12.37 2.51
N SER A 61 30.86 11.31 2.04
CA SER A 61 30.36 11.21 0.68
C SER A 61 29.31 12.29 0.40
N ARG A 62 29.34 12.85 -0.81
CA ARG A 62 28.34 13.80 -1.33
C ARG A 62 27.23 13.09 -2.13
N ASN A 63 27.11 11.78 -1.99
CA ASN A 63 26.07 11.03 -2.68
C ASN A 63 24.69 11.42 -2.15
N ALA A 64 23.76 11.75 -3.05
CA ALA A 64 22.41 12.17 -2.69
C ALA A 64 21.66 11.13 -1.83
N VAL A 65 21.90 9.84 -2.03
CA VAL A 65 21.34 8.75 -1.21
C VAL A 65 21.78 8.86 0.24
N ILE A 66 23.07 9.10 0.48
CA ILE A 66 23.64 9.19 1.82
C ILE A 66 23.12 10.45 2.52
N SER A 67 22.98 11.55 1.78
CA SER A 67 22.35 12.77 2.28
C SER A 67 20.88 12.56 2.66
N LEU A 68 20.09 11.95 1.76
CA LEU A 68 18.68 11.64 2.02
C LEU A 68 18.52 10.80 3.29
N LEU A 69 19.31 9.74 3.45
CA LEU A 69 19.24 8.89 4.64
C LEU A 69 19.59 9.65 5.91
N ARG A 70 20.57 10.55 5.89
CA ARG A 70 20.88 11.38 7.07
C ARG A 70 19.71 12.26 7.49
N ASP A 71 18.95 12.77 6.53
CA ASP A 71 17.80 13.63 6.80
C ASP A 71 16.58 12.82 7.27
N CYS A 72 16.49 11.54 6.89
CA CYS A 72 15.38 10.65 7.24
C CYS A 72 15.57 9.89 8.57
N LEU A 73 16.81 9.73 9.05
CA LEU A 73 17.10 8.88 10.20
C LEU A 73 16.88 9.64 11.54
N PRO A 74 16.22 9.02 12.53
CA PRO A 74 16.02 9.62 13.85
C PRO A 74 17.32 9.66 14.66
N ASN A 75 17.27 10.23 15.86
CA ASN A 75 18.43 10.26 16.76
C ASN A 75 18.84 8.84 17.15
N ALA A 76 20.08 8.47 16.84
CA ALA A 76 20.63 7.14 17.10
C ALA A 76 20.74 6.82 18.59
N GLN A 77 20.93 7.84 19.44
CA GLN A 77 21.20 7.65 20.87
C GLN A 77 20.03 6.96 21.59
N GLU A 78 18.80 7.29 21.20
CA GLU A 78 17.58 6.70 21.80
C GLU A 78 17.47 5.20 21.54
N ILE A 79 18.02 4.72 20.41
CA ILE A 79 18.00 3.31 20.02
C ILE A 79 19.18 2.56 20.68
N ILE A 80 20.35 3.20 20.77
CA ILE A 80 21.56 2.62 21.40
C ILE A 80 21.33 2.38 22.90
N ASP A 81 20.67 3.32 23.58
CA ASP A 81 20.43 3.25 25.03
C ASP A 81 19.18 2.42 25.38
N SER A 82 18.45 1.90 24.38
CA SER A 82 17.21 1.16 24.60
C SER A 82 17.49 -0.32 24.88
N GLU A 83 17.04 -0.78 26.06
CA GLU A 83 17.02 -2.21 26.42
C GLU A 83 15.70 -2.90 26.03
N VAL A 84 14.78 -2.18 25.39
CA VAL A 84 13.45 -2.69 25.02
C VAL A 84 13.52 -3.41 23.67
N ASP A 85 12.86 -4.55 23.53
CA ASP A 85 12.77 -5.25 22.25
C ASP A 85 11.94 -4.46 21.21
N ASP A 86 12.25 -4.66 19.93
CA ASP A 86 11.47 -4.06 18.84
C ASP A 86 10.05 -4.63 18.81
N LYS A 87 9.07 -3.78 18.51
CA LYS A 87 7.66 -4.15 18.50
C LYS A 87 7.01 -3.87 17.17
N TYR A 88 6.37 -4.89 16.61
CA TYR A 88 5.59 -4.76 15.39
C TYR A 88 4.14 -4.42 15.73
N VAL A 89 3.70 -3.24 15.30
CA VAL A 89 2.38 -2.69 15.59
C VAL A 89 1.63 -2.45 14.29
N TRP A 90 0.33 -2.75 14.30
CA TRP A 90 -0.51 -2.59 13.12
C TRP A 90 -1.27 -1.26 13.16
N TYR A 91 -1.01 -0.39 12.17
CA TYR A 91 -1.69 0.89 11.98
C TYR A 91 -2.35 0.94 10.59
N PRO A 92 -3.68 0.80 10.46
CA PRO A 92 -4.36 0.98 9.19
C PRO A 92 -4.22 2.44 8.72
N GLU A 93 -3.94 2.65 7.43
CA GLU A 93 -3.89 4.01 6.88
C GLU A 93 -5.28 4.66 6.99
N GLY A 94 -5.31 5.90 7.51
CA GLY A 94 -6.53 6.72 7.60
C GLY A 94 -7.40 6.51 8.85
N VAL A 95 -7.13 5.50 9.67
CA VAL A 95 -7.79 5.31 10.97
C VAL A 95 -6.70 5.32 12.02
N GLY A 96 -6.67 6.33 12.90
CA GLY A 96 -5.72 6.41 14.01
C GLY A 96 -5.68 5.08 14.74
N GLY A 97 -4.65 4.28 14.44
CA GLY A 97 -4.64 2.87 14.76
C GLY A 97 -4.54 2.65 16.26
N THR A 98 -5.28 1.67 16.77
CA THR A 98 -5.24 1.28 18.19
C THR A 98 -4.05 0.38 18.51
N GLY A 99 -3.20 0.07 17.52
CA GLY A 99 -2.11 -0.89 17.60
C GLY A 99 -2.54 -2.36 17.71
N ILE A 100 -3.85 -2.63 17.68
CA ILE A 100 -4.41 -3.99 17.75
C ILE A 100 -4.80 -4.44 16.35
N PHE A 101 -4.34 -5.63 15.96
CA PHE A 101 -4.70 -6.22 14.68
C PHE A 101 -6.21 -6.51 14.61
N SER A 102 -6.84 -6.07 13.53
CA SER A 102 -8.24 -6.37 13.22
C SER A 102 -8.41 -6.75 11.77
N SER A 103 -8.93 -7.96 11.52
CA SER A 103 -9.20 -8.45 10.16
C SER A 103 -10.20 -7.56 9.42
N ARG A 104 -11.19 -7.00 10.13
CA ARG A 104 -12.21 -6.10 9.57
C ARG A 104 -11.59 -4.80 9.06
N GLU A 105 -10.76 -4.18 9.88
CA GLU A 105 -10.12 -2.92 9.53
C GLU A 105 -9.03 -3.13 8.47
N THR A 106 -8.32 -4.28 8.51
CA THR A 106 -7.43 -4.70 7.42
C THR A 106 -8.16 -4.83 6.10
N TRP A 107 -9.33 -5.49 6.08
CA TRP A 107 -10.14 -5.62 4.86
C TRP A 107 -10.55 -4.25 4.31
N ARG A 108 -10.99 -3.33 5.18
CA ARG A 108 -11.38 -1.97 4.79
C ARG A 108 -10.21 -1.16 4.24
N ALA A 109 -9.03 -1.28 4.83
CA ALA A 109 -7.82 -0.60 4.34
C ALA A 109 -7.37 -1.15 2.98
N LEU A 110 -7.44 -2.47 2.76
CA LEU A 110 -7.10 -3.09 1.47
C LEU A 110 -8.15 -2.84 0.38
N HIS A 111 -9.40 -2.61 0.76
CA HIS A 111 -10.52 -2.37 -0.15
C HIS A 111 -11.17 -1.02 0.16
N PRO A 112 -10.50 0.10 -0.18
CA PRO A 112 -11.08 1.41 0.00
C PRO A 112 -12.43 1.47 -0.73
N SER A 113 -13.44 2.07 -0.07
CA SER A 113 -14.75 2.18 -0.68
C SER A 113 -14.62 2.95 -2.00
N PRO A 114 -15.09 2.38 -3.13
CA PRO A 114 -15.09 3.11 -4.38
C PRO A 114 -15.99 4.36 -4.25
N PRO A 115 -15.75 5.40 -5.06
CA PRO A 115 -16.62 6.56 -5.09
C PRO A 115 -18.06 6.13 -5.40
N GLU A 116 -19.02 6.79 -4.75
CA GLU A 116 -20.43 6.47 -4.97
C GLU A 116 -20.81 6.79 -6.42
N VAL A 117 -21.26 5.76 -7.14
CA VAL A 117 -21.70 5.88 -8.53
C VAL A 117 -23.16 6.30 -8.59
N SER A 118 -23.50 7.23 -9.48
CA SER A 118 -24.86 7.80 -9.59
C SER A 118 -25.94 6.74 -9.83
N TRP A 119 -25.62 5.67 -10.54
CA TRP A 119 -26.54 4.57 -10.83
C TRP A 119 -26.77 3.61 -9.65
N HIS A 120 -25.98 3.70 -8.56
CA HIS A 120 -26.05 2.74 -7.44
C HIS A 120 -27.47 2.66 -6.87
N LYS A 121 -28.11 3.81 -6.62
CA LYS A 121 -29.47 3.89 -6.05
C LYS A 121 -30.54 3.36 -7.00
N VAL A 122 -30.33 3.49 -8.32
CA VAL A 122 -31.27 3.01 -9.35
C VAL A 122 -31.22 1.48 -9.46
N VAL A 123 -30.05 0.89 -9.28
CA VAL A 123 -29.83 -0.55 -9.42
C VAL A 123 -30.13 -1.30 -8.12
N TRP A 124 -29.74 -0.74 -6.96
CA TRP A 124 -29.72 -1.42 -5.67
C TRP A 124 -30.76 -0.86 -4.67
N PHE A 125 -32.00 -0.60 -5.12
CA PHE A 125 -33.10 -0.15 -4.26
C PHE A 125 -33.77 -1.28 -3.45
N GLU A 126 -34.56 -0.93 -2.44
CA GLU A 126 -35.30 -1.87 -1.60
C GLU A 126 -36.50 -2.47 -2.37
N GLY A 127 -36.73 -3.78 -2.28
CA GLY A 127 -37.79 -4.46 -3.04
C GLY A 127 -37.44 -4.76 -4.51
N ARG A 128 -36.20 -4.54 -4.92
CA ARG A 128 -35.71 -4.90 -6.27
C ARG A 128 -35.81 -6.41 -6.53
N ILE A 129 -36.09 -6.77 -7.78
CA ILE A 129 -35.98 -8.15 -8.25
C ILE A 129 -34.50 -8.44 -8.57
N PRO A 130 -33.84 -9.41 -7.90
CA PRO A 130 -32.40 -9.63 -8.05
C PRO A 130 -31.93 -9.83 -9.49
N LYS A 131 -32.72 -10.54 -10.31
CA LYS A 131 -32.43 -10.77 -11.74
C LYS A 131 -32.35 -9.45 -12.53
N HIS A 132 -33.31 -8.55 -12.34
CA HIS A 132 -33.36 -7.27 -13.06
C HIS A 132 -32.27 -6.32 -12.55
N ALA A 133 -32.03 -6.27 -11.24
CA ALA A 133 -30.95 -5.50 -10.65
C ALA A 133 -29.58 -5.95 -11.19
N PHE A 134 -29.34 -7.25 -11.31
CA PHE A 134 -28.11 -7.77 -11.89
C PHE A 134 -27.93 -7.35 -13.37
N ILE A 135 -28.97 -7.47 -14.20
CA ILE A 135 -28.92 -7.04 -15.60
C ILE A 135 -28.66 -5.54 -15.71
N ALA A 136 -29.37 -4.73 -14.92
CA ALA A 136 -29.19 -3.27 -14.88
C ALA A 136 -27.78 -2.88 -14.41
N TRP A 137 -27.21 -3.59 -13.44
CA TRP A 137 -25.83 -3.41 -12.99
C TRP A 137 -24.80 -3.70 -14.11
N VAL A 138 -24.97 -4.81 -14.84
CA VAL A 138 -24.10 -5.15 -15.98
C VAL A 138 -24.22 -4.11 -17.10
N ALA A 139 -25.44 -3.64 -17.38
CA ALA A 139 -25.70 -2.58 -18.35
C ALA A 139 -25.07 -1.24 -17.94
N ALA A 140 -25.24 -0.82 -16.68
CA ALA A 140 -24.67 0.42 -16.15
C ALA A 140 -23.13 0.43 -16.15
N ARG A 141 -22.50 -0.75 -16.08
CA ARG A 141 -21.05 -0.92 -16.23
C ARG A 141 -20.58 -1.01 -17.68
N ASP A 142 -21.48 -0.90 -18.65
CA ASP A 142 -21.22 -1.11 -20.07
C ASP A 142 -20.51 -2.47 -20.32
N ARG A 143 -20.85 -3.48 -19.52
CA ARG A 143 -20.31 -4.86 -19.64
C ARG A 143 -21.26 -5.79 -20.38
N MET A 144 -22.38 -5.26 -20.86
CA MET A 144 -23.28 -5.99 -21.72
C MET A 144 -22.77 -5.91 -23.15
N VAL A 145 -22.57 -7.06 -23.79
CA VAL A 145 -22.25 -7.13 -25.21
C VAL A 145 -23.53 -6.84 -25.98
N THR A 146 -23.75 -5.57 -26.31
CA THR A 146 -24.86 -5.15 -27.17
C THR A 146 -24.44 -5.26 -28.64
N ARG A 147 -25.42 -5.41 -29.52
CA ARG A 147 -25.19 -5.49 -30.97
C ARG A 147 -24.52 -4.22 -31.50
N ASP A 148 -24.86 -3.06 -30.95
CA ASP A 148 -24.19 -1.79 -31.26
C ASP A 148 -22.71 -1.80 -30.88
N LYS A 149 -22.37 -2.46 -29.77
CA LYS A 149 -20.98 -2.60 -29.32
C LYS A 149 -20.19 -3.54 -30.23
N LEU A 150 -20.80 -4.65 -30.67
CA LEU A 150 -20.20 -5.57 -31.65
C LEU A 150 -19.98 -4.89 -33.01
N LEU A 151 -20.95 -4.09 -33.48
CA LEU A 151 -20.82 -3.30 -34.70
C LEU A 151 -19.70 -2.26 -34.59
N ARG A 152 -19.58 -1.56 -33.44
CA ARG A 152 -18.46 -0.64 -33.16
C ARG A 152 -17.10 -1.34 -33.14
N TRP A 153 -17.05 -2.61 -32.78
CA TRP A 153 -15.82 -3.42 -32.83
C TRP A 153 -15.52 -3.99 -34.21
N GLY A 154 -16.33 -3.69 -35.24
CA GLY A 154 -16.10 -4.12 -36.63
C GLY A 154 -16.62 -5.52 -36.95
N LEU A 155 -17.44 -6.12 -36.08
CA LEU A 155 -18.06 -7.41 -36.35
C LEU A 155 -19.32 -7.24 -37.21
N THR A 156 -19.42 -8.03 -38.28
CA THR A 156 -20.58 -8.04 -39.19
C THR A 156 -21.74 -8.81 -38.55
N VAL A 157 -22.64 -8.10 -37.86
CA VAL A 157 -23.84 -8.68 -37.25
C VAL A 157 -25.09 -8.33 -38.09
N PRO A 158 -25.94 -9.30 -38.48
CA PRO A 158 -27.06 -9.07 -39.41
C PRO A 158 -28.02 -7.99 -38.92
N SER A 159 -28.29 -6.94 -39.71
CA SER A 159 -29.00 -5.71 -39.32
C SER A 159 -30.45 -5.89 -38.83
N SER A 160 -31.10 -7.03 -39.06
CA SER A 160 -32.49 -7.27 -38.67
C SER A 160 -32.68 -7.33 -37.16
N CYS A 161 -33.52 -6.43 -36.65
CA CYS A 161 -33.95 -6.36 -35.26
C CYS A 161 -34.92 -7.51 -34.97
N ALA A 162 -34.48 -8.54 -34.25
CA ALA A 162 -35.36 -9.56 -33.71
C ALA A 162 -35.88 -9.11 -32.34
N MET A 163 -36.81 -8.16 -32.31
CA MET A 163 -37.69 -7.99 -31.15
C MET A 163 -38.65 -9.18 -31.11
N PHE A 164 -38.21 -10.29 -30.52
CA PHE A 164 -39.11 -11.39 -30.16
C PHE A 164 -39.72 -11.08 -28.80
N TRP A 165 -40.98 -10.64 -28.82
CA TRP A 165 -41.99 -11.00 -27.84
C TRP A 165 -43.27 -11.34 -28.61
N ALA A 166 -43.56 -12.63 -28.70
CA ALA A 166 -44.88 -13.22 -28.82
C ALA A 166 -44.96 -14.31 -27.75
#